data_AF-A0A1G1H324-F1
#
_entry.id   AF-A0A1G1H324-F1
#
_cell.length_a   1.000
_cell.length_b   1.000
_cell.length_c   1.000
_cell.angle_alpha   90.00
_cell.angle_beta   90.00
_cell.angle_gamma   90.00
#
_symmetry.space_group_name_H-M   'P 1'
#
loop_
_entity.id
_entity.type
_entity.pdbx_description
1 polymer ?
#
loop_
_entity_poly.entity_id
_entity_poly.type
_entity_poly.pdbx_seq_one_letter_code
_entity_poly.pdbx_strand_id
1 'polypeptide(L)' 'MFYQDARFYSVAEVADWVKEAGFGSLRFCQTLFGDPSEVATKNLEVRDGSSDGAFVVLSAGKVEQARGEGQ' A
#
# COMPACT_ATOMS: atom_id res chain seq x y z
N MET A 1 17.07 9.21 -17.68
CA MET A 1 16.31 7.96 -17.42
C MET A 1 15.38 8.21 -16.24
N PHE A 2 14.08 7.92 -16.36
CA PHE A 2 13.08 8.26 -15.34
C PHE A 2 13.05 7.27 -14.13
N TYR A 3 13.84 6.20 -14.18
CA TYR A 3 13.90 5.13 -13.17
C TYR A 3 15.23 5.06 -12.41
N GLN A 4 16.17 5.97 -12.68
CA GLN A 4 17.55 5.83 -12.21
C GLN A 4 17.68 5.96 -10.68
N ASP A 5 16.74 6.65 -10.04
CA ASP A 5 16.72 6.90 -8.59
C ASP A 5 15.52 6.26 -7.87
N ALA A 6 14.75 5.41 -8.56
CA ALA A 6 13.59 4.76 -7.96
C ALA A 6 14.02 3.61 -7.02
N ARG A 7 13.50 3.62 -5.79
CA ARG A 7 13.62 2.49 -4.86
C ARG A 7 12.37 1.63 -4.93
N PHE A 8 12.56 0.33 -5.11
CA PHE A 8 11.48 -0.65 -5.14
C PHE A 8 11.35 -1.27 -3.76
N TYR A 9 10.12 -1.34 -3.27
CA TYR A 9 9.79 -1.95 -1.98
C TYR A 9 8.70 -2.98 -2.17
N SER A 10 8.79 -4.08 -1.44
CA SER A 10 7.70 -5.03 -1.32
C SER A 10 6.59 -4.46 -0.45
N VAL A 11 5.37 -4.98 -0.66
CA VAL A 11 4.20 -4.62 0.16
C VAL A 11 4.45 -4.93 1.64
N ALA A 12 5.18 -5.99 1.94
CA ALA A 12 5.54 -6.40 3.29
C ALA A 12 6.44 -5.35 3.98
N GLU A 13 7.49 -4.88 3.30
CA GLU A 13 8.39 -3.85 3.86
C GLU A 13 7.63 -2.56 4.20
N VAL A 14 6.78 -2.10 3.27
CA VAL A 14 5.95 -0.90 3.51
C VAL A 14 4.96 -1.14 4.65
N ALA A 15 4.34 -2.32 4.73
CA ALA A 15 3.41 -2.66 5.80
C ALA A 15 4.08 -2.65 7.17
N ASP A 16 5.31 -3.17 7.27
CA ASP A 16 6.04 -3.20 8.53
C ASP A 16 6.45 -1.80 8.98
N TRP A 17 6.92 -0.93 8.08
CA TRP A 17 7.18 0.47 8.43
C TRP A 17 5.93 1.22 8.89
N VAL A 18 4.78 0.97 8.27
CA VAL A 18 3.53 1.60 8.69
C VAL A 18 3.13 1.13 10.10
N LYS A 19 3.36 -0.14 10.44
CA LYS A 19 3.17 -0.65 11.81
C LYS A 19 4.13 -0.02 12.80
N GLU A 20 5.42 0.07 12.46
CA GLU A 20 6.46 0.68 13.29
C GLU A 20 6.18 2.17 13.55
N ALA A 21 5.56 2.85 12.59
CA ALA A 21 5.09 4.23 12.73
C ALA A 21 3.86 4.39 13.64
N GLY A 22 3.31 3.31 14.20
CA GLY A 22 2.17 3.32 15.12
C GLY A 22 0.81 3.33 14.44
N PHE A 23 0.75 2.93 13.17
CA PHE A 23 -0.51 2.73 12.46
C PHE A 23 -0.89 1.25 12.45
N GLY A 24 -2.18 0.98 12.42
CA GLY A 24 -2.76 -0.36 12.45
C GLY A 24 -4.01 -0.42 11.57
N SER A 25 -4.76 -1.51 11.67
CA SER A 25 -5.95 -1.75 10.84
C SER A 25 -5.66 -1.58 9.33
N LEU A 26 -4.53 -2.15 8.91
CA LEU A 26 -4.03 -2.09 7.54
C LEU A 26 -5.04 -2.72 6.57
N ARG A 27 -5.38 -1.97 5.53
CA ARG A 27 -6.18 -2.46 4.39
C ARG A 27 -5.44 -2.21 3.09
N PHE A 28 -5.52 -3.18 2.20
CA PHE A 28 -4.85 -3.16 0.90
C PHE A 28 -5.88 -3.33 -0.21
N CYS A 29 -5.79 -2.47 -1.21
CA CYS A 29 -6.52 -2.62 -2.45
C CYS A 29 -5.56 -2.42 -3.62
N GLN A 30 -5.89 -3.05 -4.74
CA GLN A 30 -5.04 -3.10 -5.92
C GLN A 30 -5.86 -2.90 -7.18
N THR A 31 -5.21 -2.34 -8.20
CA THR A 31 -5.79 -2.04 -9.50
C THR A 31 -4.72 -2.11 -10.60
N LEU A 32 -5.06 -1.72 -11.83
CA LEU A 32 -4.25 -1.88 -13.04
C LEU A 32 -3.89 -3.37 -13.28
N PHE A 33 -4.91 -4.18 -13.50
CA PHE A 33 -4.75 -5.58 -13.92
C PHE A 33 -4.56 -5.67 -15.44
N GLY A 34 -3.62 -6.50 -15.88
CA GLY A 34 -3.33 -6.71 -17.31
C GLY A 34 -2.32 -5.71 -17.88
N ASP A 35 -2.33 -5.54 -19.20
CA ASP A 35 -1.33 -4.72 -19.89
C ASP A 35 -1.55 -3.21 -19.66
N PRO A 36 -0.52 -2.47 -19.18
CA PRO A 36 -0.60 -1.02 -18.95
C PRO A 36 -0.99 -0.18 -20.18
N SER A 37 -0.75 -0.68 -21.39
CA SER A 37 -1.08 0.01 -22.64
C SER A 37 -2.56 -0.11 -22.99
N GLU A 38 -3.26 -1.11 -22.45
CA GLU A 38 -4.68 -1.37 -22.70
C GLU A 38 -5.62 -0.84 -21.60
N VAL A 39 -5.07 -0.56 -20.41
CA VAL A 39 -5.86 -0.12 -19.25
C VAL A 39 -6.37 1.32 -19.36
N ALA A 40 -5.74 2.18 -20.17
CA ALA A 40 -6.15 3.58 -20.33
C ALA A 40 -7.55 3.75 -20.97
N THR A 41 -8.02 2.73 -21.68
CA THR A 41 -9.32 2.70 -22.39
C THR A 41 -10.36 1.83 -21.71
N LYS A 42 -10.04 1.19 -20.58
CA LYS A 42 -10.94 0.28 -19.84
C LYS A 42 -11.28 0.86 -18.47
N ASN A 43 -12.47 0.54 -17.97
CA ASN A 43 -12.80 0.77 -16.56
C ASN A 43 -11.87 -0.07 -15.70
N LEU A 44 -11.15 0.59 -14.80
CA LEU A 44 -10.22 -0.08 -13.89
C LEU A 44 -10.98 -0.81 -12.81
N GLU A 45 -10.74 -2.11 -12.70
CA GLU A 45 -11.24 -2.91 -11.58
C GLU A 45 -10.38 -2.66 -10.34
N VAL A 46 -11.01 -2.58 -9.17
CA VAL A 46 -10.34 -2.52 -7.87
C VAL A 46 -10.66 -3.79 -7.11
N ARG A 47 -9.64 -4.51 -6.65
CA ARG A 47 -9.78 -5.71 -5.83
C ARG A 47 -9.04 -5.55 -4.51
N ASP A 48 -9.48 -6.26 -3.49
CA ASP A 48 -8.72 -6.39 -2.26
C ASP A 48 -7.40 -7.15 -2.49
N GLY A 49 -6.41 -6.88 -1.63
CA GLY A 49 -5.09 -7.50 -1.67
C GLY A 49 -4.04 -6.67 -2.39
N SER A 50 -2.93 -7.32 -2.78
CA SER A 50 -1.74 -6.62 -3.29
C SER A 50 -0.82 -7.46 -4.18
N SER A 51 -1.25 -8.65 -4.59
CA SER A 51 -0.42 -9.67 -5.25
C SER A 51 -0.44 -9.64 -6.78
N ASP A 52 -1.45 -9.02 -7.39
CA ASP A 52 -1.81 -9.25 -8.80
C ASP A 52 -1.87 -7.96 -9.63
N GLY A 53 -2.21 -6.82 -9.02
CA GLY A 53 -2.33 -5.53 -9.68
C GLY A 53 -1.01 -4.78 -9.71
N ALA A 54 -0.78 -4.01 -10.78
CA ALA A 54 0.43 -3.19 -10.91
C ALA A 54 0.43 -1.96 -9.99
N PHE A 55 -0.72 -1.59 -9.40
CA PHE A 55 -0.84 -0.49 -8.46
C PHE A 55 -1.53 -0.93 -7.18
N VAL A 56 -0.90 -0.68 -6.04
CA VAL A 56 -1.38 -1.07 -4.71
C VAL A 56 -1.53 0.17 -3.84
N VAL A 57 -2.63 0.25 -3.11
CA VAL A 57 -2.92 1.26 -2.10
C VAL A 57 -2.94 0.60 -0.73
N LEU A 58 -2.20 1.18 0.21
CA LEU A 58 -2.23 0.81 1.63
C LEU A 58 -2.92 1.93 2.41
N SER A 59 -3.96 1.56 3.16
CA SER A 59 -4.63 2.45 4.12
C SER A 59 -4.44 1.92 5.54
N ALA A 60 -4.24 2.82 6.51
CA ALA A 60 -4.05 2.44 7.90
C ALA A 60 -4.68 3.49 8.83
N GLY A 61 -5.20 3.03 9.96
CA GLY A 61 -5.70 3.89 11.04
C GLY A 61 -4.60 4.15 12.07
N LYS A 62 -4.55 5.37 12.60
CA LYS A 62 -3.67 5.66 13.74
C LYS A 62 -4.13 4.85 14.94
N VAL A 63 -3.24 4.04 15.51
CA VAL A 63 -3.51 3.39 16.79
C VAL A 63 -3.12 4.39 17.86
N GLU A 64 -4.08 4.85 18.66
CA GLU A 64 -3.72 5.64 19.84
C GLU A 64 -2.88 4.76 20.76
N GLN A 65 -1.60 5.09 20.86
CA GLN A 65 -0.73 4.59 21.91
C GLN A 65 -1.35 5.05 23.22
N ALA A 66 -1.79 4.12 24.07
CA ALA A 66 -2.18 4.45 25.43
C ALA A 66 -1.02 5.21 26.07
N ARG A 67 -1.22 6.51 26.29
CA ARG A 67 -0.27 7.39 26.98
C ARG A 67 0.05 6.71 28.30
N GLY A 68 1.28 6.22 28.45
CA GLY A 68 1.72 5.60 29.69
C GLY A 68 1.44 6.55 30.85
N GLU A 69 0.50 6.17 31.70
CA GLU A 69 0.38 6.71 33.06
C GLU A 69 1.54 6.12 33.84
N GLY A 70 2.69 6.80 33.78
CA GLY A 70 3.82 6.60 34.67
C GLY A 70 3.60 7.46 35.91
N GLN A 71 3.21 6.78 36.98
CA GLN A 71 2.97 7.20 38.36
C GLN A 71 4.15 7.93 39.02
#